data_AF-A0A523Q430-F1
#
_entry.id   AF-A0A523Q430-F1
#
_cell.length_a   1.000
_cell.length_b   1.000
_cell.length_c   1.000
_cell.angle_alpha   90.00
_cell.angle_beta   90.00
_cell.angle_gamma   90.00
#
_symmetry.space_group_name_H-M   'P 1'
#
loop_
_entity.id
_entity.type
_entity.pdbx_description
1 polymer ?
#
loop_
_entity_poly.entity_id
_entity_poly.type
_entity_poly.pdbx_seq_one_letter_code
_entity_poly.pdbx_strand_id
1 'polypeptide(L)'
;MSPDQADAHSPSGAFSAPTYLEPADGNPGDASPVKVLGPSRIGWRRHLLLLVAVVGCMAVFLLARWLANQPHIPAEWRHGTSGHLELATSSLPQLAPFLGAELKGIRMPDGTVSAPYSLAASESSRWIADDQRRRDYLQARLQVAKALETGQVTLVFSPDREITLATQARGYLRLGAMFWLLSAFATILYLVGWIVPLVQPQFRNALYGLMAHAQAAQLLLTAMGSVPGLALPPSLTMADPIIRILLDLITGAAVVHATTIHPRRLSGGTPIALLAWLLVVGYALVFSQPGAPCCRKRCSLQRRRGR
;
A
#
# COMPACT_ATOMS: atom_id res chain seq x y z
N MET A 1 17.91 36.90 70.18
CA MET A 1 16.84 37.92 70.16
C MET A 1 15.85 37.51 69.09
N SER A 2 14.59 37.48 69.47
CA SER A 2 13.42 36.95 68.76
C SER A 2 13.16 37.55 67.36
N PRO A 3 12.20 36.96 66.61
CA PRO A 3 12.20 36.78 65.16
C PRO A 3 11.27 37.74 64.42
N ASP A 4 11.39 37.81 63.10
CA ASP A 4 10.40 38.35 62.15
C ASP A 4 10.90 37.98 60.74
N GLN A 5 10.12 37.67 59.72
CA GLN A 5 8.69 37.52 59.56
C GLN A 5 8.49 36.77 58.23
N ALA A 6 7.49 35.91 58.18
CA ALA A 6 7.10 35.15 57.00
C ALA A 6 6.53 36.05 55.90
N ASP A 7 6.76 35.70 54.63
CA ASP A 7 5.83 36.05 53.56
C ASP A 7 5.69 34.89 52.56
N ALA A 8 4.57 34.19 52.72
CA ALA A 8 4.06 33.18 51.82
C ALA A 8 3.30 33.87 50.68
N HIS A 9 3.80 33.77 49.45
CA HIS A 9 3.03 34.13 48.26
C HIS A 9 1.93 33.09 48.00
N SER A 10 0.72 33.41 48.43
CA SER A 10 -0.52 32.83 47.91
C SER A 10 -1.02 33.65 46.71
N PRO A 11 -1.16 33.08 45.51
CA PRO A 11 -1.93 33.73 44.46
C PRO A 11 -3.42 33.55 44.77
N SER A 12 -4.04 34.63 45.25
CA SER A 12 -5.49 34.78 45.36
C SER A 12 -6.10 34.87 43.96
N GLY A 13 -6.34 33.72 43.34
CA GLY A 13 -7.17 33.59 42.16
C GLY A 13 -8.62 33.43 42.59
N ALA A 14 -9.32 34.55 42.81
CA ALA A 14 -10.76 34.55 43.01
C ALA A 14 -11.44 33.90 41.79
N PHE A 15 -11.96 32.70 41.99
CA PHE A 15 -12.81 32.02 41.04
C PHE A 15 -14.16 32.72 41.03
N SER A 16 -14.33 33.71 40.14
CA SER A 16 -15.64 34.31 39.87
C SER A 16 -16.55 33.23 39.29
N ALA A 17 -17.53 32.80 40.09
CA ALA A 17 -18.61 31.96 39.61
C ALA A 17 -19.31 32.64 38.42
N PRO A 18 -19.74 31.88 37.38
CA PRO A 18 -20.55 32.47 36.33
C PRO A 18 -21.86 32.96 36.94
N THR A 19 -22.06 34.28 36.90
CA THR A 19 -23.35 34.93 37.16
C THR A 19 -24.38 34.30 36.24
N TYR A 20 -25.28 33.49 36.82
CA TYR A 20 -26.51 33.11 36.14
C TYR A 20 -27.32 34.37 35.95
N LEU A 21 -27.42 34.84 34.71
CA LEU A 21 -28.40 35.84 34.31
C LEU A 21 -29.78 35.22 34.50
N GLU A 22 -30.49 35.72 35.50
CA GLU A 22 -31.92 35.53 35.70
C GLU A 22 -32.65 35.98 34.41
N PRO A 23 -33.53 35.14 33.82
CA PRO A 23 -34.29 35.56 32.65
C PRO A 23 -35.37 36.55 33.09
N ALA A 24 -35.24 37.79 32.64
CA ALA A 24 -36.23 38.83 32.79
C ALA A 24 -37.59 38.38 32.20
N ASP A 25 -38.64 38.61 32.98
CA ASP A 25 -40.07 38.54 32.70
C ASP A 25 -40.45 38.56 31.22
N GLY A 26 -40.58 37.36 30.64
CA GLY A 26 -41.02 37.14 29.26
C GLY A 26 -42.47 36.64 29.22
N ASN A 27 -43.34 37.49 28.66
CA ASN A 27 -44.73 37.22 28.27
C ASN A 27 -44.99 35.76 27.80
N PRO A 28 -45.97 35.01 28.36
CA PRO A 28 -46.20 33.59 28.04
C PRO A 28 -46.74 33.28 26.64
N GLY A 29 -46.70 34.24 25.70
CA GLY A 29 -47.29 34.14 24.36
C GLY A 29 -46.33 33.82 23.20
N ASP A 30 -45.02 34.02 23.35
CA ASP A 30 -44.06 33.89 22.24
C ASP A 30 -43.07 32.74 22.44
N ALA A 31 -43.60 31.53 22.63
CA ALA A 31 -42.82 30.31 22.48
C ALA A 31 -42.63 30.01 20.98
N SER A 32 -41.74 30.76 20.32
CA SER A 32 -41.17 30.30 19.06
C SER A 32 -40.55 28.90 19.31
N PRO A 33 -40.94 27.86 18.55
CA PRO A 33 -40.42 26.53 18.80
C PRO A 33 -38.91 26.56 18.57
N VAL A 34 -38.14 26.47 19.65
CA VAL A 34 -36.72 26.16 19.60
C VAL A 34 -36.62 24.86 18.81
N LYS A 35 -36.18 24.95 17.55
CA LYS A 35 -35.82 23.78 16.75
C LYS A 35 -34.66 23.12 17.48
N VAL A 36 -34.98 22.19 18.38
CA VAL A 36 -34.03 21.24 18.93
C VAL A 36 -33.53 20.44 17.74
N LEU A 37 -32.41 20.87 17.19
CA LEU A 37 -31.67 20.16 16.16
C LEU A 37 -31.31 18.80 16.75
N GLY A 38 -32.12 17.79 16.39
CA GLY A 38 -32.09 16.48 17.02
C GLY A 38 -30.72 15.79 17.00
N PRO A 39 -30.57 14.69 17.77
CA PRO A 39 -29.33 13.94 17.93
C PRO A 39 -28.73 13.33 16.64
N SER A 40 -29.37 13.53 15.47
CA SER A 40 -28.97 12.96 14.18
C SER A 40 -27.64 13.50 13.64
N ARG A 41 -27.22 14.72 14.03
CA ARG A 41 -25.99 15.34 13.49
C ARG A 41 -24.68 14.71 13.98
N ILE A 42 -24.68 14.05 15.14
CA ILE A 42 -23.51 13.31 15.66
C ILE A 42 -23.59 11.84 15.25
N GLY A 43 -24.81 11.28 15.16
CA GLY A 43 -25.04 9.89 14.76
C GLY A 43 -24.41 9.56 13.42
N TRP A 44 -24.66 10.35 12.37
CA TRP A 44 -24.23 9.97 11.00
C TRP A 44 -22.71 9.86 10.85
N ARG A 45 -21.91 10.70 11.53
CA ARG A 45 -20.44 10.63 11.48
C ARG A 45 -19.91 9.33 12.06
N ARG A 46 -20.50 8.88 13.17
CA ARG A 46 -20.18 7.59 13.78
C ARG A 46 -20.56 6.43 12.87
N HIS A 47 -21.73 6.48 12.23
CA HIS A 47 -22.16 5.45 11.27
C HIS A 47 -21.23 5.40 10.05
N LEU A 48 -20.79 6.56 9.54
CA LEU A 48 -19.85 6.63 8.44
C LEU A 48 -18.47 6.09 8.82
N LEU A 49 -17.95 6.45 10.01
CA LEU A 49 -16.70 5.87 10.52
C LEU A 49 -16.78 4.35 10.70
N LEU A 50 -17.91 3.84 11.21
CA LEU A 50 -18.14 2.40 11.33
C LEU A 50 -18.16 1.74 9.95
N LEU A 51 -18.88 2.32 8.99
CA LEU A 51 -18.94 1.82 7.61
C LEU A 51 -17.55 1.77 6.98
N VAL A 52 -16.78 2.86 7.09
CA VAL A 52 -15.40 2.95 6.63
C VAL A 52 -14.53 1.87 7.28
N ALA A 53 -14.65 1.67 8.60
CA ALA A 53 -13.91 0.63 9.30
C ALA A 53 -14.23 -0.78 8.78
N VAL A 54 -15.52 -1.07 8.57
CA VAL A 54 -15.96 -2.34 7.99
C VAL A 54 -15.41 -2.51 6.58
N VAL A 55 -15.43 -1.47 5.74
CA VAL A 55 -14.87 -1.51 4.38
C VAL A 55 -13.35 -1.76 4.41
N GLY A 56 -12.61 -1.07 5.29
CA GLY A 56 -11.17 -1.27 5.45
C GLY A 56 -10.83 -2.71 5.86
N CYS A 57 -11.51 -3.24 6.88
CA CYS A 57 -11.35 -4.63 7.31
C CYS A 57 -11.72 -5.61 6.19
N MET A 58 -12.84 -5.38 5.51
CA MET A 58 -13.28 -6.22 4.39
C MET A 58 -12.25 -6.24 3.26
N ALA A 59 -11.68 -5.09 2.90
CA ALA A 59 -10.63 -5.02 1.89
C ALA A 59 -9.41 -5.87 2.27
N VAL A 60 -8.95 -5.80 3.53
CA VAL A 60 -7.84 -6.64 4.02
C VAL A 60 -8.19 -8.13 3.98
N PHE A 61 -9.40 -8.51 4.42
CA PHE A 61 -9.83 -9.92 4.39
C PHE A 61 -9.97 -10.46 2.97
N LEU A 62 -10.53 -9.68 2.04
CA LEU A 62 -10.63 -10.06 0.64
C LEU A 62 -9.25 -10.19 0.00
N LEU A 63 -8.33 -9.27 0.32
CA LEU A 63 -6.95 -9.35 -0.13
C LEU A 63 -6.25 -10.60 0.43
N ALA A 64 -6.37 -10.86 1.73
CA ALA A 64 -5.81 -12.03 2.39
C ALA A 64 -6.39 -13.31 1.81
N ARG A 65 -7.70 -13.37 1.57
CA ARG A 65 -8.38 -14.50 0.92
C ARG A 65 -7.85 -14.73 -0.50
N TRP A 66 -7.73 -13.65 -1.28
CA TRP A 66 -7.21 -13.72 -2.64
C TRP A 66 -5.77 -14.26 -2.66
N LEU A 67 -4.90 -13.81 -1.75
CA LEU A 67 -3.52 -14.29 -1.62
C LEU A 67 -3.44 -15.72 -1.07
N ALA A 68 -4.29 -16.07 -0.10
CA ALA A 68 -4.34 -17.41 0.49
C ALA A 68 -4.75 -18.49 -0.52
N ASN A 69 -5.56 -18.12 -1.51
CA ASN A 69 -5.98 -19.02 -2.58
C ASN A 69 -4.97 -19.11 -3.75
N GLN A 70 -3.88 -18.35 -3.71
CA GLN A 70 -2.87 -18.40 -4.77
C GLN A 70 -2.10 -19.72 -4.73
N PRO A 71 -1.82 -20.33 -5.90
CA PRO A 71 -0.96 -21.49 -5.97
C PRO A 71 0.45 -21.11 -5.53
N HIS A 72 1.00 -21.89 -4.61
CA HIS A 72 2.37 -21.71 -4.12
C HIS A 72 3.09 -23.05 -4.01
N ILE A 73 4.40 -22.99 -3.89
CA ILE A 73 5.23 -24.10 -3.41
C ILE A 73 5.56 -23.80 -1.94
N PRO A 74 5.27 -24.72 -1.01
CA PRO A 74 5.52 -24.55 0.42
C PRO A 74 7.01 -24.74 0.77
N ALA A 75 7.83 -23.86 0.22
CA ALA A 75 9.28 -23.83 0.36
C ALA A 75 9.72 -22.40 0.67
N GLU A 76 10.68 -22.26 1.58
CA GLU A 76 11.35 -21.00 1.87
C GLU A 76 12.66 -20.92 1.10
N TRP A 77 12.95 -19.73 0.59
CA TRP A 77 14.09 -19.47 -0.27
C TRP A 77 14.96 -18.42 0.39
N ARG A 78 16.27 -18.66 0.40
CA ARG A 78 17.26 -17.69 0.90
C ARG A 78 18.25 -17.37 -0.20
N HIS A 79 18.85 -16.19 -0.14
CA HIS A 79 20.05 -15.93 -0.92
C HIS A 79 21.24 -16.65 -0.28
N GLY A 80 21.93 -17.46 -1.07
CA GLY A 80 23.22 -18.03 -0.74
C GLY A 80 24.32 -16.98 -0.73
N THR A 81 25.51 -17.35 -0.27
CA THR A 81 26.71 -16.48 -0.25
C THR A 81 27.18 -16.08 -1.65
N SER A 82 26.83 -16.87 -2.66
CA SER A 82 27.08 -16.64 -4.08
C SER A 82 26.04 -15.72 -4.75
N GLY A 83 25.00 -15.29 -4.01
CA GLY A 83 23.89 -14.50 -4.55
C GLY A 83 22.83 -15.32 -5.28
N HIS A 84 23.01 -16.64 -5.40
CA HIS A 84 22.02 -17.55 -5.96
C HIS A 84 20.90 -17.87 -4.96
N LEU A 85 19.76 -18.34 -5.46
CA LEU A 85 18.62 -18.69 -4.63
C LEU A 85 18.77 -20.14 -4.16
N GLU A 86 18.80 -20.37 -2.85
CA GLU A 86 18.94 -21.69 -2.25
C GLU A 86 17.67 -22.09 -1.50
N LEU A 87 17.35 -23.37 -1.52
CA LEU A 87 16.25 -23.91 -0.74
C LEU A 87 16.62 -23.89 0.75
N ALA A 88 15.96 -23.03 1.53
CA ALA A 88 16.24 -22.85 2.95
C ALA A 88 15.53 -23.91 3.80
N THR A 89 14.21 -24.01 3.64
CA THR A 89 13.35 -24.94 4.38
C THR A 89 12.19 -25.37 3.49
N SER A 90 11.59 -26.52 3.77
CA SER A 90 10.39 -26.97 3.09
C SER A 90 9.58 -27.90 3.98
N SER A 91 8.25 -27.82 3.92
CA SER A 91 7.37 -28.79 4.56
C SER A 91 7.11 -30.02 3.68
N LEU A 92 7.60 -30.03 2.44
CA LEU A 92 7.42 -31.16 1.53
C LEU A 92 8.57 -32.16 1.73
N PRO A 93 8.27 -33.42 2.08
CA PRO A 93 9.31 -34.44 2.27
C PRO A 93 10.11 -34.69 0.98
N GLN A 94 9.48 -34.50 -0.18
CA GLN A 94 10.10 -34.60 -1.49
C GLN A 94 11.23 -33.58 -1.71
N LEU A 95 11.18 -32.44 -1.03
CA LEU A 95 12.19 -31.37 -1.11
C LEU A 95 13.31 -31.51 -0.07
N ALA A 96 13.20 -32.43 0.88
CA ALA A 96 14.23 -32.66 1.90
C ALA A 96 15.64 -32.95 1.32
N PRO A 97 15.79 -33.74 0.23
CA PRO A 97 17.10 -34.00 -0.39
C PRO A 97 17.74 -32.77 -1.08
N PHE A 98 16.99 -31.69 -1.21
CA PHE A 98 17.38 -30.46 -1.91
C PHE A 98 17.62 -29.30 -0.95
N LEU A 99 17.52 -29.50 0.37
CA LEU A 99 17.83 -28.45 1.35
C LEU A 99 19.27 -27.97 1.19
N GLY A 100 19.46 -26.65 1.11
CA GLY A 100 20.73 -26.00 0.80
C GLY A 100 21.15 -26.07 -0.67
N ALA A 101 20.38 -26.74 -1.54
CA ALA A 101 20.69 -26.78 -2.96
C ALA A 101 20.27 -25.47 -3.66
N GLU A 102 21.10 -25.06 -4.61
CA GLU A 102 20.83 -23.90 -5.46
C GLU A 102 19.71 -24.21 -6.46
N LEU A 103 18.71 -23.33 -6.52
CA LEU A 103 17.67 -23.33 -7.54
C LEU A 103 18.19 -22.63 -8.80
N LYS A 104 18.43 -23.41 -9.85
CA LYS A 104 18.79 -22.88 -11.19
C LYS A 104 17.58 -22.25 -11.88
N GLY A 105 16.38 -22.73 -11.59
CA GLY A 105 15.17 -22.16 -12.16
C GLY A 105 13.96 -23.06 -12.07
N ILE A 106 12.90 -22.65 -12.78
CA ILE A 106 11.67 -23.41 -12.94
C ILE A 106 11.57 -23.79 -14.41
N ARG A 107 11.40 -25.07 -14.70
CA ARG A 107 11.13 -25.54 -16.05
C ARG A 107 9.69 -25.21 -16.40
N MET A 108 9.55 -24.42 -17.45
CA MET A 108 8.30 -24.02 -18.05
C MET A 108 7.73 -25.17 -18.90
N PRO A 109 6.42 -25.14 -19.23
CA PRO A 109 5.80 -26.17 -20.08
C PRO A 109 6.41 -26.28 -21.48
N ASP A 110 7.04 -25.23 -21.98
CA ASP A 110 7.76 -25.20 -23.27
C ASP A 110 9.18 -25.79 -23.19
N GLY A 111 9.58 -26.33 -22.03
CA GLY A 111 10.90 -26.91 -21.78
C GLY A 111 11.99 -25.89 -21.44
N THR A 112 11.70 -24.59 -21.54
CA THR A 112 12.66 -23.54 -21.16
C THR A 112 12.81 -23.47 -19.64
N VAL A 113 14.01 -23.11 -19.16
CA VAL A 113 14.26 -22.90 -17.73
C VAL A 113 14.35 -21.41 -17.47
N SER A 114 13.46 -20.89 -16.61
CA SER A 114 13.50 -19.48 -16.23
C SER A 114 14.76 -19.15 -15.44
N ALA A 115 15.42 -18.02 -15.78
CA ALA A 115 16.70 -17.66 -15.20
C ALA A 115 16.61 -17.37 -13.68
N PRO A 116 17.58 -17.81 -12.87
CA PRO A 116 17.50 -17.74 -11.40
C PRO A 116 17.54 -16.31 -10.87
N TYR A 117 18.23 -15.39 -11.56
CA TYR A 117 18.28 -13.97 -11.19
C TYR A 117 16.88 -13.31 -11.13
N SER A 118 15.95 -13.74 -11.97
CA SER A 118 14.58 -13.21 -12.01
C SER A 118 13.71 -13.65 -10.83
N LEU A 119 14.05 -14.79 -10.23
CA LEU A 119 13.42 -15.36 -9.04
C LEU A 119 14.07 -14.85 -7.76
N ALA A 120 15.37 -14.55 -7.83
CA ALA A 120 16.17 -14.15 -6.70
C ALA A 120 15.92 -12.68 -6.29
N ALA A 121 15.70 -11.74 -7.22
CA ALA A 121 15.56 -10.35 -6.81
C ALA A 121 14.31 -10.13 -5.94
N SER A 122 14.52 -9.73 -4.69
CA SER A 122 13.48 -9.31 -3.75
C SER A 122 13.02 -7.87 -4.00
N GLU A 123 13.79 -7.10 -4.79
CA GLU A 123 13.53 -5.70 -5.03
C GLU A 123 12.36 -5.47 -6.01
N SER A 124 11.51 -4.51 -5.66
CA SER A 124 10.47 -3.98 -6.54
C SER A 124 11.07 -3.52 -7.87
N SER A 125 10.41 -3.87 -8.99
CA SER A 125 10.87 -3.55 -10.36
C SER A 125 11.13 -2.05 -10.60
N ARG A 126 10.50 -1.17 -9.80
CA ARG A 126 10.73 0.28 -9.79
C ARG A 126 12.18 0.70 -9.56
N TRP A 127 12.97 -0.10 -8.85
CA TRP A 127 14.38 0.22 -8.54
C TRP A 127 15.36 -0.19 -9.65
N ILE A 128 14.89 -0.96 -10.63
CA ILE A 128 15.70 -1.34 -11.79
C ILE A 128 15.71 -0.15 -12.76
N ALA A 129 16.84 0.55 -12.87
CA ALA A 129 16.96 1.74 -13.72
C ALA A 129 16.88 1.42 -15.23
N ASP A 130 17.43 0.29 -15.65
CA ASP A 130 17.43 -0.15 -17.05
C ASP A 130 16.05 -0.71 -17.45
N ASP A 131 15.40 -0.04 -18.41
CA ASP A 131 14.07 -0.40 -18.92
C ASP A 131 14.04 -1.77 -19.63
N GLN A 132 15.13 -2.20 -20.26
CA GLN A 132 15.20 -3.53 -20.88
C GLN A 132 15.28 -4.58 -19.78
N ARG A 133 16.23 -4.41 -18.85
CA ARG A 133 16.39 -5.32 -17.70
C ARG A 133 15.11 -5.40 -16.85
N ARG A 134 14.41 -4.28 -16.65
CA ARG A 134 13.13 -4.23 -15.93
C ARG A 134 12.05 -5.05 -16.65
N ARG A 135 11.96 -4.96 -17.98
CA ARG A 135 11.01 -5.73 -18.79
C ARG A 135 11.32 -7.22 -18.77
N ASP A 136 12.58 -7.60 -18.95
CA ASP A 136 13.02 -8.99 -18.93
C ASP A 136 12.75 -9.62 -17.54
N TYR A 137 12.99 -8.86 -16.48
CA TYR A 137 12.66 -9.24 -15.10
C TYR A 137 11.15 -9.47 -14.89
N LEU A 138 10.30 -8.52 -15.31
CA LEU A 138 8.85 -8.65 -15.20
C LEU A 138 8.30 -9.82 -16.02
N GLN A 139 8.84 -10.03 -17.23
CA GLN A 139 8.44 -11.14 -18.10
C GLN A 139 8.77 -12.49 -17.47
N ALA A 140 9.95 -12.63 -16.88
CA ALA A 140 10.34 -13.86 -16.20
C ALA A 140 9.47 -14.13 -14.95
N ARG A 141 9.18 -13.11 -14.14
CA ARG A 141 8.24 -13.25 -13.00
C ARG A 141 6.83 -13.65 -13.45
N LEU A 142 6.35 -13.08 -14.55
CA LEU A 142 5.06 -13.45 -15.14
C LEU A 142 5.04 -14.90 -15.64
N GLN A 143 6.11 -15.35 -16.28
CA GLN A 143 6.24 -16.72 -16.75
C GLN A 143 6.17 -17.70 -15.56
N VAL A 144 6.92 -17.43 -14.50
CA VAL A 144 6.88 -18.23 -13.28
C VAL A 144 5.49 -18.25 -12.64
N ALA A 145 4.85 -17.07 -12.52
CA ALA A 145 3.52 -16.97 -11.93
C ALA A 145 2.50 -17.81 -12.73
N LYS A 146 2.55 -17.74 -14.07
CA LYS A 146 1.72 -18.58 -14.95
C LYS A 146 2.03 -20.06 -14.85
N ALA A 147 3.31 -20.43 -14.68
CA ALA A 147 3.70 -21.82 -14.49
C ALA A 147 3.13 -22.38 -13.17
N LEU A 148 3.08 -21.57 -12.10
CA LEU A 148 2.47 -22.01 -10.83
C LEU A 148 0.95 -22.24 -10.95
N GLU A 149 0.28 -21.48 -11.81
CA GLU A 149 -1.16 -21.60 -12.08
C GLU A 149 -1.54 -22.89 -12.82
N THR A 150 -0.61 -23.57 -13.51
CA THR A 150 -0.90 -24.84 -14.18
C THR A 150 -1.16 -26.00 -13.21
N GLY A 151 -0.86 -25.82 -11.92
CA GLY A 151 -1.04 -26.85 -10.88
C GLY A 151 0.18 -27.73 -10.65
N GLN A 152 1.16 -27.75 -11.56
CA GLN A 152 2.40 -28.53 -11.42
C GLN A 152 3.60 -27.77 -12.00
N VAL A 153 4.71 -27.79 -11.27
CA VAL A 153 5.94 -27.11 -11.67
C VAL A 153 7.15 -28.00 -11.42
N THR A 154 8.09 -27.98 -12.35
CA THR A 154 9.35 -28.70 -12.24
C THR A 154 10.44 -27.73 -11.82
N LEU A 155 10.97 -27.94 -10.62
CA LEU A 155 12.10 -27.17 -10.09
C LEU A 155 13.41 -27.83 -10.55
N VAL A 156 14.34 -27.01 -11.03
CA VAL A 156 15.67 -27.44 -11.47
C VAL A 156 16.71 -26.92 -10.48
N PHE A 157 17.41 -27.85 -9.83
CA PHE A 157 18.44 -27.60 -8.84
C PHE A 157 19.83 -27.95 -9.35
N SER A 158 20.85 -27.36 -8.75
CA SER A 158 22.24 -27.73 -9.00
C SER A 158 22.67 -28.99 -8.22
N PRO A 159 23.51 -29.88 -8.79
CA PRO A 159 23.85 -30.01 -10.21
C PRO A 159 22.78 -30.85 -10.96
N ASP A 160 22.01 -30.21 -11.83
CA ASP A 160 21.00 -30.77 -12.75
C ASP A 160 20.05 -31.83 -12.15
N ARG A 161 19.67 -31.62 -10.89
CA ARG A 161 18.64 -32.44 -10.23
C ARG A 161 17.30 -31.77 -10.39
N GLU A 162 16.27 -32.54 -10.68
CA GLU A 162 14.95 -32.00 -10.97
C GLU A 162 13.87 -32.67 -10.14
N ILE A 163 12.84 -31.90 -9.82
CA ILE A 163 11.69 -32.42 -9.12
C ILE A 163 10.41 -31.73 -9.55
N THR A 164 9.41 -32.52 -9.91
CA THR A 164 8.08 -32.04 -10.24
C THR A 164 7.22 -32.04 -8.98
N LEU A 165 6.64 -30.89 -8.67
CA LEU A 165 5.81 -30.67 -7.48
C LEU A 165 4.44 -30.16 -7.91
N ALA A 166 3.40 -30.64 -7.23
CA ALA A 166 2.08 -30.03 -7.32
C ALA A 166 2.03 -28.72 -6.53
N THR A 167 1.45 -27.68 -7.13
CA THR A 167 1.20 -26.42 -6.42
C THR A 167 -0.02 -26.57 -5.51
N GLN A 168 0.04 -25.90 -4.36
CA GLN A 168 -1.03 -25.96 -3.36
C GLN A 168 -1.48 -24.55 -3.01
N ALA A 169 -2.74 -24.40 -2.57
CA ALA A 169 -3.20 -23.14 -2.00
C ALA A 169 -2.34 -22.76 -0.79
N ARG A 170 -1.95 -21.49 -0.70
CA ARG A 170 -1.08 -20.96 0.34
C ARG A 170 -1.68 -21.06 1.74
N GLY A 171 -2.99 -20.80 1.86
CA GLY A 171 -3.67 -20.67 3.15
C GLY A 171 -3.31 -19.38 3.90
N TYR A 172 -4.09 -19.04 4.93
CA TYR A 172 -3.93 -17.80 5.69
C TYR A 172 -2.69 -17.78 6.59
N LEU A 173 -2.34 -18.93 7.18
CA LEU A 173 -1.24 -19.02 8.15
C LEU A 173 0.13 -18.71 7.50
N ARG A 174 0.25 -18.95 6.20
CA ARG A 174 1.47 -18.73 5.41
C ARG A 174 1.58 -17.33 4.80
N LEU A 175 0.66 -16.42 5.12
CA LEU A 175 0.81 -15.03 4.70
C LEU A 175 1.97 -14.32 5.43
N GLY A 176 2.41 -14.86 6.57
CA GLY A 176 3.52 -14.34 7.36
C GLY A 176 3.11 -13.21 8.31
N ALA A 177 3.86 -13.06 9.40
CA ALA A 177 3.56 -12.04 10.42
C ALA A 177 3.68 -10.60 9.88
N MET A 178 4.65 -10.36 8.99
CA MET A 178 4.88 -9.04 8.39
C MET A 178 3.67 -8.57 7.56
N PHE A 179 3.00 -9.47 6.84
CA PHE A 179 1.78 -9.16 6.09
C PHE A 179 0.68 -8.63 7.03
N TRP A 180 0.43 -9.34 8.14
CA TRP A 180 -0.60 -8.96 9.09
C TRP A 180 -0.27 -7.64 9.79
N LEU A 181 0.99 -7.45 10.17
CA LEU A 181 1.48 -6.21 10.78
C LEU A 181 1.28 -5.00 9.85
N LEU A 182 1.74 -5.10 8.60
CA LEU A 182 1.61 -4.03 7.61
C LEU A 182 0.15 -3.77 7.24
N SER A 183 -0.69 -4.81 7.17
CA SER A 183 -2.13 -4.67 6.93
C SER A 183 -2.85 -3.97 8.08
N ALA A 184 -2.46 -4.25 9.32
CA ALA A 184 -2.96 -3.56 10.50
C ALA A 184 -2.59 -2.07 10.48
N PHE A 185 -1.32 -1.74 10.21
CA PHE A 185 -0.88 -0.35 10.06
C PHE A 185 -1.57 0.38 8.92
N ALA A 186 -1.75 -0.28 7.77
CA ALA A 186 -2.50 0.28 6.65
C ALA A 186 -3.95 0.60 7.03
N THR A 187 -4.61 -0.31 7.76
CA THR A 187 -6.00 -0.12 8.21
C THR A 187 -6.11 1.04 9.21
N ILE A 188 -5.18 1.14 10.16
CA ILE A 188 -5.13 2.26 11.11
C ILE A 188 -4.93 3.58 10.36
N LEU A 189 -3.97 3.64 9.44
CA LEU A 189 -3.70 4.86 8.67
C LEU A 189 -4.88 5.25 7.78
N TYR A 190 -5.56 4.27 7.18
CA TYR A 190 -6.81 4.47 6.44
C TYR A 190 -7.91 5.07 7.32
N LEU A 191 -8.10 4.55 8.54
CA LEU A 191 -9.08 5.09 9.49
C LEU A 191 -8.74 6.53 9.90
N VAL A 192 -7.48 6.81 10.21
CA VAL A 192 -7.00 8.16 10.55
C VAL A 192 -7.25 9.13 9.39
N GLY A 193 -7.05 8.68 8.14
CA GLY A 193 -7.33 9.45 6.93
C GLY A 193 -8.80 9.90 6.81
N TRP A 194 -9.74 9.13 7.37
CA TRP A 194 -11.16 9.49 7.43
C TRP A 194 -11.55 10.31 8.66
N ILE A 195 -10.91 10.10 9.82
CA ILE A 195 -11.29 10.78 11.07
C ILE A 195 -11.15 12.29 10.93
N VAL A 196 -10.00 12.78 10.47
CA VAL A 196 -9.70 14.22 10.41
C VAL A 196 -10.70 15.01 9.56
N PRO A 197 -11.01 14.65 8.29
CA PRO A 197 -11.99 15.37 7.49
C PRO A 197 -13.43 15.23 8.02
N LEU A 198 -13.76 14.16 8.76
CA LEU A 198 -15.08 14.00 9.35
C LEU A 198 -15.28 14.84 10.61
N VAL A 199 -14.24 15.04 11.41
CA VAL A 199 -14.30 15.92 12.59
C VAL A 199 -14.34 17.38 12.13
N GLN A 200 -13.45 17.76 11.22
CA GLN A 200 -13.33 19.11 10.68
C GLN A 200 -13.44 19.08 9.14
N PRO A 201 -14.65 19.30 8.57
CA PRO A 201 -14.90 19.21 7.13
C PRO A 201 -14.36 20.44 6.39
N GLN A 202 -13.05 20.52 6.30
CA GLN A 202 -12.33 21.53 5.53
C GLN A 202 -11.65 20.84 4.34
N PHE A 203 -11.63 21.51 3.19
CA PHE A 203 -10.98 20.98 1.98
C PHE A 203 -9.50 20.60 2.22
N ARG A 204 -8.80 21.34 3.07
CA ARG A 204 -7.42 21.04 3.49
C ARG A 204 -7.30 19.67 4.16
N ASN A 205 -8.25 19.33 5.03
CA ASN A 205 -8.28 18.05 5.73
C ASN A 205 -8.60 16.90 4.78
N ALA A 206 -9.32 17.16 3.69
CA ALA A 206 -9.53 16.17 2.63
C ALA A 206 -8.22 15.85 1.88
N LEU A 207 -7.35 16.84 1.63
CA LEU A 207 -6.03 16.60 1.03
C LEU A 207 -5.13 15.75 1.95
N TYR A 208 -5.15 16.02 3.27
CA TYR A 208 -4.47 15.17 4.25
C TYR A 208 -5.01 13.74 4.27
N GLY A 209 -6.34 13.58 4.24
CA GLY A 209 -6.98 12.27 4.14
C GLY A 209 -6.57 11.53 2.87
N LEU A 210 -6.51 12.21 1.72
CA LEU A 210 -6.07 11.63 0.46
C LEU A 210 -4.62 11.15 0.50
N MET A 211 -3.71 11.93 1.10
CA MET A 211 -2.33 11.50 1.34
C MET A 211 -2.28 10.26 2.24
N ALA A 212 -3.03 10.26 3.35
CA ALA A 212 -3.09 9.12 4.26
C ALA A 212 -3.61 7.85 3.56
N HIS A 213 -4.64 7.96 2.71
CA HIS A 213 -5.14 6.83 1.91
C HIS A 213 -4.11 6.33 0.90
N ALA A 214 -3.37 7.22 0.24
CA ALA A 214 -2.31 6.82 -0.68
C ALA A 214 -1.19 6.05 0.04
N GLN A 215 -0.80 6.51 1.24
CA GLN A 215 0.19 5.83 2.08
C GLN A 215 -0.32 4.51 2.65
N ALA A 216 -1.60 4.43 3.03
CA ALA A 216 -2.23 3.17 3.44
C ALA A 216 -2.21 2.13 2.30
N ALA A 217 -2.48 2.55 1.06
CA ALA A 217 -2.37 1.68 -0.10
C ALA A 217 -0.93 1.23 -0.38
N GLN A 218 0.07 2.12 -0.23
CA GLN A 218 1.49 1.75 -0.33
C GLN A 218 1.89 0.70 0.71
N LEU A 219 1.37 0.80 1.94
CA LEU A 219 1.59 -0.20 2.99
C LEU A 219 0.96 -1.55 2.64
N LEU A 220 -0.26 -1.57 2.07
CA LEU A 220 -0.87 -2.83 1.60
C LEU A 220 -0.07 -3.48 0.47
N LEU A 221 0.39 -2.72 -0.51
CA LEU A 221 1.26 -3.27 -1.57
C LEU A 221 2.57 -3.82 -1.00
N THR A 222 3.09 -3.19 0.05
CA THR A 222 4.30 -3.67 0.75
C THR A 222 4.00 -4.92 1.56
N ALA A 223 2.82 -5.01 2.19
CA ALA A 223 2.34 -6.22 2.85
C ALA A 223 2.29 -7.40 1.87
N MET A 224 1.77 -7.17 0.67
CA MET A 224 1.71 -8.16 -0.41
C MET A 224 3.11 -8.61 -0.84
N GLY A 225 4.07 -7.69 -0.94
CA GLY A 225 5.47 -8.00 -1.24
C GLY A 225 6.21 -8.73 -0.11
N SER A 226 5.72 -8.66 1.13
CA SER A 226 6.32 -9.35 2.29
C SER A 226 5.95 -10.83 2.39
N VAL A 227 5.00 -11.30 1.58
CA VAL A 227 4.51 -12.67 1.66
C VAL A 227 5.56 -13.63 1.09
N PRO A 228 6.03 -14.64 1.86
CA PRO A 228 7.06 -15.57 1.39
C PRO A 228 6.61 -16.37 0.15
N GLY A 229 7.47 -16.46 -0.87
CA GLY A 229 7.21 -17.31 -2.04
C GLY A 229 7.97 -16.86 -3.29
N LEU A 230 7.98 -17.72 -4.30
CA LEU A 230 8.72 -17.50 -5.56
C LEU A 230 8.07 -16.46 -6.48
N ALA A 231 6.76 -16.28 -6.37
CA ALA A 231 6.05 -15.33 -7.22
C ALA A 231 4.83 -14.72 -6.52
N LEU A 232 4.53 -13.51 -6.98
CA LEU A 232 3.27 -12.82 -6.77
C LEU A 232 2.31 -13.18 -7.92
N PRO A 233 1.01 -12.96 -7.73
CA PRO A 233 0.02 -13.23 -8.78
C PRO A 233 0.34 -12.46 -10.07
N PRO A 234 0.06 -13.01 -11.26
CA PRO A 234 0.43 -12.39 -12.52
C PRO A 234 -0.17 -10.98 -12.69
N SER A 235 -1.43 -10.80 -12.27
CA SER A 235 -2.13 -9.52 -12.34
C SER A 235 -1.43 -8.43 -11.54
N LEU A 236 -0.95 -8.77 -10.34
CA LEU A 236 -0.22 -7.84 -9.49
C LEU A 236 1.18 -7.54 -10.02
N THR A 237 1.88 -8.56 -10.55
CA THR A 237 3.25 -8.41 -11.07
C THR A 237 3.34 -7.29 -12.11
N MET A 238 2.32 -7.14 -12.96
CA MET A 238 2.26 -6.08 -13.98
C MET A 238 1.74 -4.75 -13.44
N ALA A 239 0.75 -4.79 -12.53
CA ALA A 239 0.09 -3.59 -12.04
C ALA A 239 0.90 -2.88 -10.93
N ASP A 240 1.69 -3.60 -10.14
CA ASP A 240 2.43 -3.07 -8.98
C ASP A 240 3.23 -1.79 -9.29
N PRO A 241 4.13 -1.76 -10.30
CA PRO A 241 4.91 -0.55 -10.57
C PRO A 241 4.02 0.65 -10.95
N ILE A 242 2.96 0.41 -11.71
CA ILE A 242 2.03 1.45 -12.16
C ILE A 242 1.25 2.02 -10.97
N ILE A 243 0.69 1.15 -10.13
CA ILE A 243 -0.10 1.55 -8.96
C ILE A 243 0.79 2.33 -7.99
N ARG A 244 2.01 1.87 -7.71
CA ARG A 244 2.92 2.57 -6.79
C ARG A 244 3.27 3.98 -7.28
N ILE A 245 3.61 4.13 -8.56
CA ILE A 245 3.89 5.45 -9.15
C ILE A 245 2.64 6.33 -9.08
N LEU A 246 1.45 5.79 -9.37
CA LEU A 246 0.20 6.54 -9.28
C LEU A 246 -0.07 7.04 -7.84
N LEU A 247 0.16 6.20 -6.83
CA LEU A 247 0.01 6.57 -5.41
C LEU A 247 1.01 7.67 -5.00
N ASP A 248 2.25 7.59 -5.48
CA ASP A 248 3.28 8.62 -5.25
C ASP A 248 2.91 9.94 -5.93
N LEU A 249 2.39 9.88 -7.17
CA LEU A 249 1.91 11.05 -7.91
C LEU A 249 0.69 11.70 -7.23
N ILE A 250 -0.27 10.90 -6.74
CA ILE A 250 -1.42 11.39 -5.97
C ILE A 250 -0.94 12.11 -4.70
N THR A 251 0.02 11.51 -3.98
CA THR A 251 0.61 12.13 -2.79
C THR A 251 1.30 13.44 -3.15
N GLY A 252 2.14 13.46 -4.19
CA GLY A 252 2.83 14.67 -4.66
C GLY A 252 1.86 15.78 -5.09
N ALA A 253 0.83 15.45 -5.86
CA ALA A 253 -0.20 16.41 -6.27
C ALA A 253 -0.99 16.96 -5.09
N ALA A 254 -1.31 16.13 -4.10
CA ALA A 254 -1.96 16.57 -2.87
C ALA A 254 -1.07 17.51 -2.05
N VAL A 255 0.24 17.23 -1.95
CA VAL A 255 1.21 18.12 -1.28
C VAL A 255 1.30 19.47 -2.01
N VAL A 256 1.47 19.48 -3.33
CA VAL A 256 1.51 20.71 -4.15
C VAL A 256 0.21 21.50 -3.99
N HIS A 257 -0.94 20.84 -3.98
CA HIS A 257 -2.22 21.50 -3.77
C HIS A 257 -2.35 22.07 -2.34
N ALA A 258 -1.85 21.37 -1.32
CA ALA A 258 -1.88 21.85 0.05
C ALA A 258 -1.00 23.09 0.25
N THR A 259 0.20 23.12 -0.35
CA THR A 259 1.15 24.24 -0.23
C THR A 259 0.73 25.48 -1.00
N THR A 260 -0.09 25.34 -2.04
CA THR A 260 -0.68 26.52 -2.73
C THR A 260 -1.76 27.22 -1.89
N ILE A 261 -2.32 26.52 -0.89
CA ILE A 261 -3.39 27.03 -0.01
C ILE A 261 -2.83 27.55 1.33
N HIS A 262 -1.73 26.99 1.86
CA HIS A 262 -1.20 27.28 3.19
C HIS A 262 0.34 27.33 3.21
N PRO A 263 1.01 28.19 4.02
CA PRO A 263 0.47 29.16 4.98
C PRO A 263 -0.06 30.45 4.36
N ARG A 264 0.40 30.84 3.17
CA ARG A 264 -0.14 31.96 2.40
C ARG A 264 -0.55 31.47 1.01
N ARG A 265 -1.69 31.95 0.52
CA ARG A 265 -2.14 31.62 -0.83
C ARG A 265 -1.14 32.16 -1.84
N LEU A 266 -0.64 31.29 -2.71
CA LEU A 266 0.24 31.68 -3.80
C LEU A 266 -0.56 32.34 -4.91
N SER A 267 -0.08 33.46 -5.45
CA SER A 267 -0.59 34.02 -6.69
C SER A 267 -0.35 33.02 -7.83
N GLY A 268 -1.42 32.50 -8.43
CA GLY A 268 -1.32 31.41 -9.42
C GLY A 268 -1.28 30.00 -8.81
N GLY A 269 -1.71 29.80 -7.56
CA GLY A 269 -1.79 28.47 -6.95
C GLY A 269 -2.69 27.48 -7.70
N THR A 270 -3.83 27.95 -8.23
CA THR A 270 -4.79 27.12 -8.96
C THR A 270 -4.21 26.46 -10.22
N PRO A 271 -3.57 27.18 -11.16
CA PRO A 271 -2.96 26.53 -12.34
C PRO A 271 -1.84 25.56 -11.96
N ILE A 272 -1.06 25.83 -10.91
CA ILE A 272 -0.02 24.90 -10.43
C ILE A 272 -0.65 23.60 -9.90
N ALA A 273 -1.69 23.70 -9.07
CA ALA A 273 -2.40 22.54 -8.57
C ALA A 273 -3.06 21.75 -9.71
N LEU A 274 -3.71 22.43 -10.66
CA LEU A 274 -4.30 21.80 -11.84
C LEU A 274 -3.25 21.04 -12.66
N LEU A 275 -2.08 21.63 -12.91
CA LEU A 275 -1.00 20.97 -13.62
C LEU A 275 -0.54 19.70 -12.91
N ALA A 276 -0.39 19.74 -11.57
CA ALA A 276 -0.03 18.57 -10.79
C ALA A 276 -1.08 17.43 -10.92
N TRP A 277 -2.37 17.76 -10.86
CA TRP A 277 -3.44 16.77 -11.06
C TRP A 277 -3.51 16.27 -12.52
N LEU A 278 -3.26 17.13 -13.50
CA LEU A 278 -3.20 16.73 -14.91
C LEU A 278 -2.06 15.75 -15.17
N LEU A 279 -0.93 15.84 -14.45
CA LEU A 279 0.14 14.85 -14.54
C LEU A 279 -0.29 13.49 -13.98
N VAL A 280 -1.03 13.46 -12.86
CA VAL A 280 -1.61 12.23 -12.31
C VAL A 280 -2.55 11.56 -13.32
N VAL A 281 -3.49 12.34 -13.88
CA VAL A 281 -4.46 11.85 -14.86
C VAL A 281 -3.77 11.43 -16.16
N GLY A 282 -2.82 12.23 -16.66
CA GLY A 282 -2.05 11.91 -17.85
C GLY A 282 -1.27 10.62 -17.71
N TYR A 283 -0.65 10.39 -16.54
CA TYR A 283 0.00 9.12 -16.23
C TYR A 283 -1.02 7.97 -16.22
N ALA A 284 -2.12 8.10 -15.48
CA ALA A 284 -3.16 7.07 -15.42
C ALA A 284 -3.70 6.69 -16.80
N LEU A 285 -3.97 7.69 -17.66
CA LEU A 285 -4.49 7.48 -19.02
C LEU A 285 -3.48 6.79 -19.95
N VAL A 286 -2.19 7.14 -19.87
CA VAL A 286 -1.16 6.51 -20.70
C VAL A 286 -1.02 5.03 -20.34
N PHE A 287 -1.10 4.70 -19.05
CA PHE A 287 -0.88 3.34 -18.55
C PHE A 287 -2.17 2.50 -18.42
N SER A 288 -3.36 3.09 -18.56
CA SER A 288 -4.63 2.36 -18.62
C SER A 288 -4.96 1.80 -20.01
N GLN A 289 -4.20 2.16 -21.06
CA GLN A 289 -4.45 1.72 -22.43
C GLN A 289 -3.97 0.27 -22.63
N PRO A 290 -4.88 -0.71 -22.84
CA PRO A 290 -4.48 -2.08 -23.16
C PRO A 290 -3.81 -2.08 -24.54
N GLY A 291 -2.49 -2.28 -24.57
CA GLY A 291 -1.71 -2.30 -25.80
C GLY A 291 -0.98 -1.00 -26.15
N ALA A 292 -0.76 -0.10 -25.18
CA ALA A 292 0.11 1.05 -25.40
C ALA A 292 1.45 0.58 -26.02
N PRO A 293 1.79 1.05 -27.23
CA PRO A 293 2.92 0.52 -27.96
C PRO A 293 4.18 0.75 -27.15
N CYS A 294 4.90 -0.33 -26.85
CA CYS A 294 6.34 -0.26 -26.61
C CYS A 294 6.90 0.77 -27.59
N CYS A 295 7.48 1.84 -27.06
CA CYS A 295 7.93 3.01 -27.78
C CYS A 295 8.74 2.59 -29.03
N ARG A 296 8.06 2.52 -30.18
CA ARG A 296 8.58 1.98 -31.47
C ARG A 296 9.79 2.76 -31.96
N LYS A 297 10.01 3.97 -31.44
CA LYS A 297 11.11 4.87 -31.80
C LYS A 297 12.46 4.54 -31.15
N ARG A 298 12.54 3.77 -30.05
CA ARG A 298 13.85 3.38 -29.46
C ARG A 298 14.44 2.10 -30.05
N CYS A 299 13.60 1.16 -30.52
CA CYS A 299 14.07 -0.03 -31.22
C CYS A 299 14.74 0.29 -32.58
N SER A 300 14.36 1.38 -33.26
CA SER A 300 14.95 1.74 -34.55
C SER A 300 16.34 2.37 -34.44
N LEU A 301 16.67 3.01 -33.31
CA LEU A 301 17.98 3.62 -33.07
C LEU A 301 19.04 2.59 -32.65
N GLN A 302 18.64 1.54 -31.94
CA GLN A 302 19.57 0.50 -31.48
C GLN A 302 20.00 -0.46 -32.61
N ARG A 303 19.11 -0.70 -33.60
CA ARG A 303 19.43 -1.52 -34.79
C ARG A 303 20.36 -0.82 -35.80
N ARG A 304 20.56 0.50 -35.67
CA ARG A 304 21.47 1.30 -36.52
C ARG A 304 22.88 1.47 -35.94
N ARG A 305 23.13 1.14 -34.67
CA ARG A 305 24.47 1.21 -34.05
C ARG A 305 25.19 -0.14 -33.94
N GLY A 306 24.56 -1.22 -34.41
CA GLY A 306 25.15 -2.57 -34.46
C GLY A 306 25.41 -3.07 -35.88
N ARG A 307 25.56 -2.18 -36.86
CA ARG A 307 26.09 -2.47 -38.19
C ARG A 307 27.31 -1.60 -38.44
#